data_AF-A0A6L4YAX8-F1
#
_entry.id   AF-A0A6L4YAX8-F1
#
_cell.length_a   1.000
_cell.length_b   1.000
_cell.length_c   1.000
_cell.angle_alpha   90.00
_cell.angle_beta   90.00
_cell.angle_gamma   90.00
#
_symmetry.space_group_name_H-M   'P 1'
#
loop_
_entity.id
_entity.type
_entity.pdbx_description
1 polymer ?
#
loop_
_entity_poly.entity_id
_entity_poly.type
_entity_poly.pdbx_seq_one_letter_code
_entity_poly.pdbx_strand_id
1 'polypeptide(L)' 'MIKDPIVEEVRKVRHQTEREFGNDVKKHIEHIYREQRKHSKKLVSRQPRMLKRKKVA' A
#
# COMPACT_ATOMS: atom_id res chain seq x y z
N MET A 1 -22.99 22.36 7.52
CA MET A 1 -21.90 21.41 7.81
C MET A 1 -20.58 22.10 7.51
N ILE A 2 -19.67 22.17 8.47
CA ILE A 2 -18.34 22.76 8.27
C ILE A 2 -17.56 21.83 7.34
N LYS A 3 -17.01 22.38 6.25
CA LYS A 3 -16.09 21.65 5.38
C LYS A 3 -14.72 21.65 6.03
N ASP A 4 -14.29 20.49 6.50
CA ASP A 4 -12.95 20.30 7.03
C ASP A 4 -11.95 20.26 5.84
N PRO A 5 -10.93 21.13 5.83
CA PRO A 5 -9.98 21.22 4.72
C PRO A 5 -9.18 19.92 4.51
N ILE A 6 -8.85 19.19 5.58
CA ILE A 6 -8.12 17.92 5.50
C ILE A 6 -9.02 16.86 4.87
N VAL A 7 -10.29 16.80 5.27
CA VAL A 7 -11.26 15.85 4.72
C VAL A 7 -11.46 16.07 3.22
N GLU A 8 -11.57 17.32 2.79
CA GLU A 8 -11.73 17.66 1.37
C GLU A 8 -10.48 17.32 0.55
N GLU A 9 -9.28 17.51 1.11
CA GLU A 9 -8.03 17.09 0.46
C GLU A 9 -7.94 15.58 0.33
N VAL A 10 -8.24 14.83 1.40
CA VAL A 10 -8.27 13.35 1.37
C VAL A 10 -9.26 12.84 0.33
N ARG A 11 -10.45 13.45 0.22
CA ARG A 11 -11.44 13.12 -0.81
C ARG A 11 -10.92 13.37 -2.21
N LYS A 12 -10.28 14.52 -2.45
CA LYS A 12 -9.69 14.84 -3.76
C LYS A 12 -8.63 13.81 -4.17
N VAL A 13 -7.72 13.48 -3.27
CA VAL A 13 -6.68 12.47 -3.51
C VAL A 13 -7.30 11.12 -3.82
N ARG A 14 -8.28 10.69 -3.02
CA ARG A 14 -8.98 9.42 -3.25
C ARG A 14 -9.64 9.36 -4.62
N HIS A 15 -10.40 10.38 -5.01
CA HIS A 15 -11.06 10.43 -6.32
C HIS A 15 -10.08 10.54 -7.49
N GLN A 16 -8.91 11.14 -7.28
CA GLN A 16 -7.86 11.11 -8.29
C GLN A 16 -7.33 9.68 -8.46
N THR A 17 -6.97 9.00 -7.37
CA THR A 17 -6.51 7.62 -7.41
C THR A 17 -7.56 6.69 -8.00
N GLU A 18 -8.83 6.80 -7.62
CA GLU A 18 -9.92 5.99 -8.18
C GLU A 18 -10.01 6.15 -9.70
N ARG A 19 -9.90 7.38 -10.22
CA ARG A 19 -9.90 7.66 -11.66
C ARG A 19 -8.72 7.04 -12.39
N GLU A 20 -7.52 7.06 -11.80
CA GLU A 20 -6.32 6.43 -12.37
C GLU A 20 -6.49 4.92 -12.59
N PHE A 21 -7.31 4.26 -11.76
CA PHE A 21 -7.61 2.83 -11.89
C PHE A 21 -8.99 2.55 -12.52
N GLY A 22 -9.61 3.54 -13.16
CA GLY A 22 -10.90 3.38 -13.83
C GLY A 22 -12.06 3.05 -12.88
N ASN A 23 -11.97 3.52 -11.63
CA ASN A 23 -12.87 3.20 -10.52
C ASN A 23 -12.99 1.69 -10.23
N ASP A 24 -12.01 0.89 -10.68
CA ASP A 24 -11.95 -0.55 -10.42
C ASP A 24 -11.06 -0.83 -9.21
N VAL A 25 -11.70 -1.12 -8.08
CA VAL A 25 -11.04 -1.44 -6.82
C VAL A 25 -10.10 -2.65 -6.96
N LYS A 26 -10.43 -3.64 -7.79
CA LYS A 26 -9.59 -4.83 -7.96
C LYS A 26 -8.27 -4.46 -8.64
N LYS A 27 -8.32 -3.64 -9.69
CA LYS A 27 -7.11 -3.14 -10.37
C LYS A 27 -6.24 -2.30 -9.46
N HIS A 28 -6.84 -1.46 -8.63
CA HIS A 28 -6.10 -0.65 -7.67
C HIS A 28 -5.35 -1.53 -6.65
N ILE A 29 -6.02 -2.54 -6.08
CA ILE A 29 -5.41 -3.48 -5.14
C ILE A 29 -4.28 -4.29 -5.81
N GLU A 30 -4.50 -4.76 -7.04
CA GLU A 30 -3.48 -5.49 -7.80
C GLU A 30 -2.23 -4.63 -8.02
N HIS A 31 -2.42 -3.36 -8.38
CA HIS A 31 -1.34 -2.39 -8.51
C HIS A 31 -0.56 -2.23 -7.20
N ILE A 32 -1.24 -2.05 -6.07
CA ILE A 32 -0.60 -1.97 -4.75
C ILE A 32 0.26 -3.21 -4.49
N TYR A 33 -0.27 -4.41 -4.70
CA TYR A 33 0.51 -5.64 -4.50
C TYR A 33 1.69 -5.76 -5.46
N ARG A 34 1.59 -5.24 -6.68
CA ARG A 34 2.69 -5.20 -7.63
C ARG A 34 3.81 -4.27 -7.16
N GLU A 35 3.48 -3.06 -6.72
CA GLU A 35 4.46 -2.11 -6.19
C GLU A 35 5.09 -2.62 -4.89
N GLN A 36 4.29 -3.25 -4.02
CA GLN A 36 4.80 -3.88 -2.80
C GLN A 36 5.84 -4.97 -3.10
N ARG A 37 5.60 -5.81 -4.11
CA ARG A 37 6.55 -6.84 -4.53
C ARG A 37 7.89 -6.25 -5.00
N LYS A 38 7.86 -5.14 -5.75
CA LYS A 38 9.07 -4.42 -6.19
C LYS A 38 9.89 -3.89 -5.01
N HIS A 39 9.22 -3.49 -3.92
CA HIS A 39 9.85 -2.88 -2.75
C HIS A 39 9.86 -3.79 -1.51
N SER A 40 9.83 -5.11 -1.70
CA SER A 40 9.71 -6.12 -0.63
C SER A 40 10.71 -5.97 0.53
N LYS A 41 11.92 -5.44 0.28
CA LYS A 41 12.94 -5.19 1.32
C LYS A 41 12.64 -3.96 2.20
N LYS A 42 11.85 -3.01 1.72
CA LYS A 42 11.47 -1.76 2.40
C LYS A 42 10.15 -1.87 3.16
N LEU A 43 9.35 -2.90 2.87
CA LEU A 43 8.12 -3.15 3.59
C LEU A 43 8.42 -3.75 4.96
N VAL A 44 7.89 -3.10 5.99
CA VAL A 44 7.95 -3.62 7.36
C VAL A 44 7.05 -4.84 7.45
N SER A 45 7.64 -6.04 7.54
CA SER A 45 6.91 -7.24 7.90
C SER A 45 6.59 -7.18 9.39
N ARG A 46 5.31 -7.34 9.75
CA ARG A 46 4.88 -7.44 11.15
C ARG A 46 5.33 -8.75 11.81
N GLN A 47 5.62 -9.78 11.02
CA GLN A 47 6.05 -11.07 11.56
C GLN A 47 7.56 -11.05 11.83
N PRO A 48 8.00 -11.53 13.02
CA PRO A 48 9.42 -11.68 13.31
C PRO A 48 10.07 -12.62 12.28
N ARG A 49 11.22 -12.20 11.74
CA ARG A 49 11.98 -13.06 10.81
C ARG A 49 12.60 -14.18 11.61
N MET A 50 12.29 -15.44 11.28
CA MET A 50 12.97 -16.60 11.86
C MET A 50 14.48 -16.49 11.59
N LEU A 51 15.28 -16.52 12.65
CA LEU A 51 16.73 -16.60 12.54
C LEU A 51 17.09 -17.97 11.97
N LYS A 52 17.70 -18.00 10.78
CA LYS A 52 18.22 -19.25 10.22
C LYS A 52 19.39 -19.70 11.11
N ARG A 53 19.28 -20.89 11.72
CA ARG A 53 20.41 -21.52 12.41
C ARG A 53 21.56 -21.65 11.41
N LYS A 54 22.71 -21.02 11.70
CA LYS A 54 23.95 -21.29 10.96
C LYS A 54 24.23 -22.79 11.13
N LYS A 55 24.38 -23.52 10.02
CA LYS A 55 24.98 -24.86 10.09
C LYS A 55 26.39 -24.65 10.66
N VAL A 56 26.62 -25.16 11.86
CA VAL A 56 27.97 -25.33 12.38
C VAL A 56 28.58 -26.43 11.51
N ALA A 57 29.65 -26.09 10.81
CA ALA A 57 30.41 -27.03 9.98
C ALA A 57 31.20 -28.00 10.86
#